data_AF-A0A2T0LVW4-F1
#
_entry.id   AF-A0A2T0LVW4-F1
#
_cell.length_a   1.000
_cell.length_b   1.000
_cell.length_c   1.000
_cell.angle_alpha   90.00
_cell.angle_beta   90.00
_cell.angle_gamma   90.00
#
_symmetry.space_group_name_H-M   'P 1'
#
loop_
_entity.id
_entity.type
_entity.pdbx_description
1 polymer ?
#
loop_
_entity_poly.entity_id
_entity_poly.type
_entity_poly.pdbx_seq_one_letter_code
_entity_poly.pdbx_strand_id
1 'polypeptide(L)'
;MLEVGRAQRSIFLARWLRDRDLQRETESGLNVVDNYNGVNDYIRFGKRGELASNRREEQKLGMLCLRILKSRLDLINTLMIQDTLALPEWRDVLTDADRRGLTPIFHSNMSPYGEIQLRTDRRLNLTGLPAAGH
;
A
#
# COMPACT_ATOMS: atom_id res chain seq x y z
N MET A 1 33.16 -9.53 -10.49
CA MET A 1 31.86 -9.34 -9.80
C MET A 1 30.66 -9.57 -10.71
N LEU A 2 30.65 -9.10 -11.96
CA LEU A 2 29.51 -9.29 -12.88
C LEU A 2 29.11 -10.77 -13.09
N GLU A 3 30.10 -11.64 -13.33
CA GLU A 3 29.86 -13.06 -13.59
C GLU A 3 29.30 -13.82 -12.37
N VAL A 4 29.69 -13.42 -11.15
CA VAL A 4 29.13 -13.98 -9.92
C VAL A 4 27.65 -13.63 -9.78
N GLY A 5 27.27 -12.39 -10.12
CA GLY A 5 25.86 -11.98 -10.14
C GLY A 5 25.03 -12.72 -11.19
N ARG A 6 25.59 -12.96 -12.38
CA ARG A 6 24.92 -13.77 -13.43
C ARG A 6 24.73 -15.22 -12.97
N ALA A 7 25.77 -15.82 -12.38
CA ALA A 7 25.70 -17.17 -11.84
C ALA A 7 24.65 -17.30 -10.72
N GLN A 8 24.62 -16.36 -9.78
CA GLN A 8 23.61 -16.31 -8.70
C GLN A 8 22.18 -16.19 -9.26
N ARG A 9 21.98 -15.33 -10.27
CA ARG A 9 20.66 -15.19 -10.92
C ARG A 9 20.22 -16.48 -11.60
N SER A 10 21.11 -17.13 -12.35
CA SER A 10 20.80 -18.40 -13.00
C SER A 10 20.48 -19.52 -12.01
N ILE A 11 21.23 -19.61 -10.91
CA ILE A 11 20.97 -20.58 -9.83
C ILE A 11 19.61 -20.30 -9.18
N PHE A 12 19.30 -19.04 -8.88
CA PHE A 12 18.01 -18.65 -8.34
C PHE A 12 16.87 -19.00 -9.30
N LEU A 13 16.98 -18.67 -10.58
CA LEU A 13 15.96 -18.96 -11.58
C LEU A 13 15.72 -20.47 -11.73
N ALA A 14 16.78 -21.28 -11.76
CA ALA A 14 16.65 -22.73 -11.81
C ALA A 14 15.96 -23.31 -10.57
N ARG A 15 16.24 -22.74 -9.38
CA ARG A 15 15.52 -23.11 -8.14
C ARG A 15 14.07 -22.66 -8.19
N TRP A 16 13.82 -21.41 -8.57
CA TRP A 16 12.49 -20.82 -8.69
C TRP A 16 11.61 -21.62 -9.65
N LEU A 17 12.12 -22.03 -10.82
CA LEU A 17 11.35 -22.85 -11.78
C LEU A 17 10.97 -24.24 -11.24
N ARG A 18 11.77 -24.79 -10.32
CA ARG A 18 11.61 -26.15 -9.79
C ARG A 18 10.79 -26.21 -8.50
N ASP A 19 10.73 -25.14 -7.74
CA ASP A 19 10.13 -25.09 -6.40
C ASP A 19 8.92 -24.14 -6.37
N ARG A 20 7.71 -24.71 -6.24
CA ARG A 20 6.46 -23.94 -6.23
C ARG A 20 6.28 -23.10 -4.97
N ASP A 21 6.87 -23.49 -3.85
CA ASP A 21 6.74 -22.72 -2.61
C ASP A 21 7.63 -21.47 -2.69
N LEU A 22 8.82 -21.60 -3.27
CA LEU A 22 9.69 -20.45 -3.58
C LEU A 22 9.02 -19.47 -4.57
N GLN A 23 8.27 -19.98 -5.56
CA GLN A 23 7.50 -19.12 -6.47
C GLN A 23 6.45 -18.32 -5.73
N ARG A 24 5.61 -18.99 -4.93
CA ARG A 24 4.53 -18.36 -4.16
C ARG A 24 5.05 -17.32 -3.18
N GLU A 25 6.16 -17.62 -2.49
CA GLU A 25 6.81 -16.67 -1.59
C GLU A 25 7.29 -15.43 -2.36
N THR A 26 7.99 -15.64 -3.48
CA THR A 26 8.53 -14.55 -4.30
C THR A 26 7.41 -13.67 -4.86
N GLU A 27 6.37 -14.28 -5.43
CA GLU A 27 5.22 -13.56 -6.00
C GLU A 27 4.39 -12.86 -4.92
N SER A 28 4.21 -13.48 -3.75
CA SER A 28 3.55 -12.85 -2.62
C SER A 28 4.31 -11.61 -2.14
N GLY A 29 5.63 -11.69 -2.03
CA GLY A 29 6.48 -10.55 -1.69
C GLY A 29 6.44 -9.46 -2.75
N LEU A 30 6.50 -9.85 -4.03
CA LEU A 30 6.43 -8.91 -5.16
C LEU A 30 5.09 -8.16 -5.17
N ASN A 31 3.97 -8.86 -5.00
CA ASN A 31 2.64 -8.26 -4.97
C ASN A 31 2.52 -7.17 -3.88
N VAL A 32 3.13 -7.36 -2.71
CA VAL A 32 3.12 -6.35 -1.64
C VAL A 32 3.91 -5.11 -2.04
N VAL A 33 5.12 -5.30 -2.59
CA VAL A 33 6.00 -4.20 -3.00
C VAL A 33 5.42 -3.43 -4.19
N ASP A 34 4.90 -4.14 -5.18
CA ASP A 34 4.31 -3.53 -6.38
C ASP A 34 3.03 -2.77 -6.03
N ASN A 35 2.19 -3.32 -5.16
CA ASN A 35 1.01 -2.61 -4.69
C ASN A 35 1.39 -1.37 -3.86
N TYR A 36 2.40 -1.48 -2.98
CA TYR A 36 2.94 -0.34 -2.25
C TYR A 36 3.46 0.76 -3.18
N ASN A 37 4.24 0.39 -4.20
CA ASN A 37 4.77 1.33 -5.19
C ASN A 37 3.64 1.93 -6.04
N GLY A 38 2.67 1.14 -6.46
CA GLY A 38 1.49 1.60 -7.20
C GLY A 38 0.70 2.66 -6.45
N VAL A 39 0.47 2.48 -5.14
CA VAL A 39 -0.18 3.51 -4.31
C VAL A 39 0.67 4.77 -4.22
N ASN A 40 2.00 4.66 -4.08
CA ASN A 40 2.88 5.83 -4.02
C ASN A 40 2.90 6.62 -5.32
N ASP A 41 2.97 5.92 -6.46
CA ASP A 41 2.90 6.55 -7.78
C ASP A 41 1.55 7.23 -8.00
N TYR A 42 0.47 6.62 -7.51
CA TYR A 42 -0.87 7.19 -7.56
C TYR A 42 -1.01 8.44 -6.67
N ILE A 43 -0.46 8.46 -5.47
CA ILE A 43 -0.43 9.66 -4.61
C ILE A 43 0.38 10.78 -5.28
N ARG A 44 1.43 10.42 -6.02
CA ARG A 44 2.31 11.33 -6.73
C ARG A 44 1.82 11.67 -8.15
N PHE A 45 0.52 11.61 -8.36
CA PHE A 45 -0.11 11.83 -9.66
C PHE A 45 0.12 13.26 -10.20
N GLY A 46 0.52 13.39 -11.47
CA GLY A 46 0.80 14.65 -12.17
C GLY A 46 2.26 14.81 -12.64
N LYS A 47 2.45 15.22 -13.92
CA LYS A 47 3.72 15.36 -14.69
C LYS A 47 5.01 14.90 -13.97
N ARG A 48 5.15 13.57 -13.85
CA ARG A 48 6.28 12.81 -13.32
C ARG A 48 6.64 13.16 -11.88
N GLY A 49 6.82 12.13 -11.06
CA GLY A 49 7.63 12.17 -9.84
C GLY A 49 9.10 12.56 -10.06
N GLU A 50 9.42 13.32 -11.10
CA GLU A 50 10.64 14.09 -11.18
C GLU A 50 10.58 15.11 -10.04
N LEU A 51 11.32 14.80 -8.99
CA LEU A 51 12.15 15.86 -8.45
C LEU A 51 13.10 16.25 -9.59
N ALA A 52 12.62 17.06 -10.54
CA ALA A 52 13.40 17.73 -11.59
C ALA A 52 14.36 18.77 -10.97
N SER A 53 14.64 18.60 -9.69
CA SER A 53 15.52 19.39 -8.90
C SER A 53 16.62 18.45 -8.49
N ASN A 54 17.82 18.69 -9.02
CA ASN A 54 19.07 18.14 -8.49
C ASN A 54 19.33 18.56 -7.02
N ARG A 55 18.33 19.12 -6.31
CA ARG A 55 18.38 19.53 -4.92
C ARG A 55 17.86 18.41 -4.03
N ARG A 56 18.82 17.68 -3.47
CA ARG A 56 18.61 16.60 -2.48
C ARG A 56 17.62 16.95 -1.36
N GLU A 57 17.57 18.21 -0.92
CA GLU A 57 16.65 18.62 0.15
C GLU A 57 15.17 18.61 -0.27
N GLU A 58 14.86 19.05 -1.49
CA GLU A 58 13.49 18.96 -2.03
C GLU A 58 13.09 17.49 -2.19
N GLN A 59 14.04 16.61 -2.53
CA GLN A 59 13.80 15.16 -2.61
C GLN A 59 13.46 14.56 -1.26
N LYS A 60 14.23 14.90 -0.22
CA LYS A 60 13.97 14.46 1.15
C LYS A 60 12.60 14.93 1.63
N LEU A 61 12.26 16.20 1.40
CA LEU A 61 10.96 16.75 1.80
C LEU A 61 9.81 16.02 1.10
N GLY A 62 9.91 15.80 -0.22
CA GLY A 62 8.92 15.04 -0.98
C GLY A 62 8.72 13.62 -0.44
N MET A 63 9.81 12.91 -0.13
CA MET A 63 9.74 11.58 0.46
C MET A 63 9.08 11.57 1.85
N LEU A 64 9.38 12.57 2.70
CA LEU A 64 8.78 12.69 4.03
C LEU A 64 7.28 12.98 3.96
N CYS A 65 6.88 13.94 3.11
CA CYS A 65 5.48 14.26 2.88
C CYS A 65 4.70 13.04 2.35
N LEU A 66 5.27 12.34 1.36
CA LEU A 66 4.69 11.12 0.81
C LEU A 66 4.52 10.05 1.87
N ARG A 67 5.54 9.82 2.71
CA ARG A 67 5.48 8.84 3.81
C ARG A 67 4.35 9.16 4.80
N ILE A 68 4.19 10.43 5.17
CA ILE A 68 3.11 10.84 6.08
C ILE A 68 1.76 10.60 5.42
N LEU A 69 1.56 11.02 4.18
CA LEU A 69 0.30 10.87 3.47
C LEU A 69 -0.06 9.39 3.28
N LYS A 70 0.91 8.57 2.87
CA LYS A 70 0.75 7.11 2.75
C LYS A 70 0.37 6.47 4.08
N SER A 71 1.05 6.84 5.17
CA SER A 71 0.73 6.30 6.50
C SER A 71 -0.68 6.67 6.96
N ARG A 72 -1.16 7.88 6.65
CA ARG A 72 -2.53 8.30 6.96
C ARG A 72 -3.55 7.55 6.13
N LEU A 73 -3.26 7.34 4.85
CA LEU A 73 -4.10 6.52 3.98
C LEU A 73 -4.21 5.08 4.50
N ASP A 74 -3.09 4.45 4.83
CA ASP A 74 -3.07 3.07 5.33
C ASP A 74 -3.87 2.94 6.63
N LEU A 75 -3.81 3.94 7.51
CA LEU A 75 -4.62 4.01 8.71
C LEU A 75 -6.12 4.11 8.39
N ILE A 76 -6.51 5.03 7.50
CA ILE A 76 -7.91 5.21 7.10
C ILE A 76 -8.46 3.93 6.47
N ASN A 77 -7.72 3.32 5.55
CA ASN A 77 -8.09 2.07 4.91
C ASN A 77 -8.23 0.92 5.93
N THR A 78 -7.33 0.86 6.93
CA THR A 78 -7.43 -0.12 8.02
C THR A 78 -8.72 0.08 8.83
N LEU A 79 -9.04 1.32 9.20
CA LEU A 79 -10.26 1.63 9.95
C LEU A 79 -11.52 1.31 9.12
N MET A 80 -11.52 1.62 7.82
CA MET A 80 -12.62 1.27 6.91
C MET A 80 -12.83 -0.25 6.81
N ILE A 81 -11.75 -1.03 6.71
CA ILE A 81 -11.83 -2.49 6.72
C ILE A 81 -12.40 -2.97 8.07
N GLN A 82 -11.87 -2.49 9.19
CA GLN A 82 -12.34 -2.89 10.52
C GLN A 82 -13.82 -2.58 10.74
N ASP A 83 -14.26 -1.38 10.33
CA ASP A 83 -15.66 -0.95 10.41
C ASP A 83 -16.57 -1.85 9.57
N THR A 84 -16.14 -2.20 8.36
CA THR A 84 -16.88 -3.13 7.48
C THR A 84 -16.94 -4.53 8.08
N LEU A 85 -15.82 -5.06 8.58
CA LEU A 85 -15.75 -6.40 9.17
C LEU A 85 -16.45 -6.51 10.53
N ALA A 86 -16.80 -5.39 11.17
CA ALA A 86 -17.60 -5.37 12.38
C ALA A 86 -19.10 -5.62 12.11
N LEU A 87 -19.55 -5.48 10.86
CA LEU A 87 -20.94 -5.74 10.49
C LEU A 87 -21.29 -7.23 10.68
N PRO A 88 -22.52 -7.56 11.15
CA PRO A 88 -22.91 -8.94 11.46
C PRO A 88 -22.76 -9.91 10.29
N GLU A 89 -22.95 -9.42 9.06
CA GLU A 89 -22.85 -10.20 7.83
C GLU A 89 -21.44 -10.75 7.56
N TRP A 90 -20.37 -10.17 8.13
CA TRP A 90 -18.98 -10.58 7.88
C TRP A 90 -18.40 -11.54 8.93
N ARG A 91 -19.14 -11.85 10.03
CA ARG A 91 -18.60 -12.60 11.18
C ARG A 91 -17.99 -13.96 10.82
N ASP A 92 -18.68 -14.72 9.97
CA ASP A 92 -18.32 -16.10 9.61
C ASP A 92 -18.08 -16.29 8.11
N VAL A 93 -17.89 -15.20 7.37
CA VAL A 93 -17.68 -15.24 5.91
C VAL A 93 -16.22 -15.48 5.54
N LEU A 94 -15.29 -14.86 6.26
CA LEU A 94 -13.87 -14.89 5.91
C LEU A 94 -13.18 -16.17 6.39
N THR A 95 -12.60 -16.90 5.44
CA THR A 95 -11.68 -18.01 5.72
C THR A 95 -10.31 -17.50 6.16
N ASP A 96 -9.46 -18.39 6.67
CA ASP A 96 -8.08 -18.05 7.00
C ASP A 96 -7.28 -17.54 5.79
N ALA A 97 -7.60 -18.00 4.57
CA ALA A 97 -6.97 -17.51 3.36
C ALA A 97 -7.36 -16.05 3.08
N ASP A 98 -8.64 -15.70 3.26
CA ASP A 98 -9.14 -14.34 3.06
C ASP A 98 -8.54 -13.38 4.08
N ARG A 99 -8.46 -13.80 5.36
CA ARG A 99 -7.83 -13.02 6.42
C ARG A 99 -6.36 -12.72 6.14
N ARG A 100 -5.62 -13.65 5.55
CA ARG A 100 -4.23 -13.43 5.10
C ARG A 100 -4.14 -12.50 3.89
N GLY A 101 -5.18 -12.45 3.05
CA GLY A 101 -5.25 -11.58 1.87
C GLY A 101 -5.65 -10.14 2.18
N LEU A 102 -6.15 -9.86 3.38
CA LEU A 102 -6.53 -8.50 3.79
C LEU A 102 -5.30 -7.58 3.79
N THR A 103 -5.39 -6.50 3.01
CA THR A 103 -4.36 -5.48 2.95
C THR A 103 -4.99 -4.10 2.95
N PRO A 104 -4.50 -3.15 3.78
CA PRO A 104 -4.94 -1.76 3.73
C PRO A 104 -4.29 -0.97 2.58
N ILE A 105 -3.40 -1.61 1.80
CA ILE A 105 -2.64 -0.97 0.74
C ILE A 105 -3.49 -1.00 -0.54
N PHE A 106 -4.48 -0.11 -0.64
CA PHE A 106 -5.27 0.10 -1.84
C PHE A 106 -5.59 1.58 -2.03
N HIS A 107 -5.93 1.97 -3.25
CA HIS A 107 -6.24 3.35 -3.61
C HIS A 107 -7.55 3.51 -4.42
N SER A 108 -8.37 2.46 -4.47
CA SER A 108 -9.63 2.42 -5.21
C SER A 108 -10.70 3.40 -4.68
N ASN A 109 -10.57 3.84 -3.43
CA ASN A 109 -11.45 4.81 -2.78
C ASN A 109 -11.01 6.27 -2.98
N MET A 110 -9.93 6.51 -3.74
CA MET A 110 -9.44 7.84 -4.07
C MET A 110 -9.67 8.14 -5.54
N SER A 111 -9.71 9.43 -5.86
CA SER A 111 -9.60 9.94 -7.23
C SER A 111 -8.47 10.97 -7.25
N PRO A 112 -7.50 10.86 -8.17
CA PRO A 112 -6.42 11.85 -8.27
C PRO A 112 -6.87 13.05 -9.13
N TYR A 113 -8.02 12.92 -9.79
CA TYR A 113 -8.66 13.91 -10.63
C TYR A 113 -9.98 14.34 -9.97
N GLY A 114 -10.32 15.61 -10.10
CA GLY A 114 -11.59 16.14 -9.64
C GLY A 114 -11.42 17.34 -8.71
N GLU A 115 -12.55 17.90 -8.33
CA GLU A 115 -12.60 19.04 -7.42
C GLU A 115 -12.53 18.55 -5.97
N ILE A 116 -11.53 19.04 -5.22
CA ILE A 116 -11.42 18.77 -3.79
C ILE A 116 -12.35 19.71 -3.04
N GLN A 117 -13.53 19.21 -2.65
CA GLN A 117 -14.39 19.93 -1.73
C GLN A 117 -13.91 19.72 -0.29
N LEU A 118 -13.07 20.64 0.20
CA LEU A 118 -12.58 20.60 1.57
C LEU A 118 -13.70 21.00 2.54
N ARG A 119 -14.35 20.00 3.15
CA ARG A 119 -15.35 20.19 4.20
C ARG A 119 -14.73 19.86 5.56
N THR A 120 -14.28 20.88 6.29
CA THR A 120 -13.62 20.73 7.60
C THR A 120 -14.59 20.40 8.73
N ASP A 121 -15.88 20.67 8.53
CA ASP A 121 -17.02 20.37 9.40
C ASP A 121 -17.44 18.89 9.32
N ARG A 122 -17.10 18.20 8.23
CA ARG A 122 -17.44 16.79 8.03
C ARG A 122 -16.29 15.88 8.46
N ARG A 123 -16.62 14.79 9.14
CA ARG A 123 -15.69 13.70 9.49
C ARG A 123 -16.13 12.41 8.80
N LEU A 124 -15.16 11.52 8.57
CA LEU A 124 -15.44 10.13 8.18
C LEU A 124 -16.22 9.47 9.32
N ASN A 125 -17.36 8.87 9.00
CA ASN A 125 -18.18 8.17 9.99
C ASN A 125 -17.63 6.74 10.18
N LEU A 126 -16.52 6.62 10.92
CA LEU A 126 -15.86 5.35 11.23
C LEU A 126 -16.05 5.07 12.72
N THR A 127 -16.59 3.91 13.08
CA THR A 127 -16.85 3.56 14.48
C THR A 127 -15.59 3.09 15.24
N GLY A 128 -14.49 2.81 14.52
CA GLY A 128 -13.28 2.18 15.05
C GLY A 128 -12.32 3.06 15.88
N LEU A 129 -12.59 4.35 16.06
CA LEU A 129 -11.84 5.18 17.01
C LEU A 129 -12.59 5.17 18.34
N PRO A 130 -12.01 4.66 19.45
CA PRO A 130 -12.61 4.89 20.76
C PRO A 130 -12.77 6.39 20.91
N ALA A 131 -14.02 6.85 21.13
CA ALA A 131 -14.28 8.24 21.43
C ALA A 131 -13.34 8.63 22.56
N ALA A 132 -12.45 9.60 22.32
CA ALA A 132 -11.63 10.17 23.38
C ALA A 132 -12.62 10.76 24.39
N GLY A 133 -12.81 10.04 25.51
CA GLY A 133 -13.64 10.48 26.61
C GLY A 133 -13.16 11.84 27.09
N HIS A 134 -14.09 12.77 27.21
CA HIS A 134 -13.92 14.00 27.95
C HIS A 134 -13.66 13.72 29.42
#